data_AF-A0A6N2T3T3-F1
#
_entry.id   AF-A0A6N2T3T3-F1
#
_cell.length_a   1.000
_cell.length_b   1.000
_cell.length_c   1.000
_cell.angle_alpha   90.00
_cell.angle_beta   90.00
_cell.angle_gamma   90.00
#
_symmetry.space_group_name_H-M   'P 1'
#
loop_
_entity.id
_entity.type
_entity.pdbx_description
1 polymer ?
#
loop_
_entity_poly.entity_id
_entity_poly.type
_entity_poly.pdbx_seq_one_letter_code
_entity_poly.pdbx_strand_id
1 'polypeptide(L)'
;MKTKKAYLVIVILLLGSLIGNNVFAQYGPETKLPSLKSPFDENYDYQHGDRGFVRVVGSSSTPADQRCYSIVTGNGDGERFRVSANGTVSIISPRNFPTTPSAALNFYRGGATTAYDYLGGIFCSNSKMAISGCSGIDFWGISQNTGTPHLSVRSDGTVSVSDAITMKIGRNGAPTIKGKTADKWLRIGGWNGVAFWGNRNMDDEDNPHVLIKETGMTIGRVTNPEYALNVGGSIYAEADGIQTYFGKDTGYDDAWIGTISKHGLYLGTDGRSSLYFDVGNNNTYIGLRDTDVAQIRQELKKKYSLFVAKGVLSEDYGIGPRATWSDFVFSKDYALKTIPEVEEFISENNHLPDVPSAKQVAEEGYSQHDMNKILLQKIEELTLYTIQQQKEIQELKSELNNLKK
;
A
#
# COMPACT_ATOMS: atom_id res chain seq x y z
N MET A 1 -49.87 48.41 -41.31
CA MET A 1 -49.05 47.49 -40.47
C MET A 1 -47.59 47.65 -40.90
N LYS A 2 -46.73 48.52 -40.35
CA LYS A 2 -46.26 48.75 -38.96
C LYS A 2 -45.76 47.49 -38.26
N THR A 3 -44.48 47.12 -38.51
CA THR A 3 -43.41 46.77 -37.54
C THR A 3 -42.25 46.03 -38.22
N LYS A 4 -41.21 46.73 -38.69
CA LYS A 4 -39.91 46.09 -39.05
C LYS A 4 -38.70 47.05 -39.16
N LYS A 5 -38.68 48.17 -38.42
CA LYS A 5 -37.57 49.15 -38.46
C LYS A 5 -37.02 49.61 -37.09
N ALA A 6 -37.34 48.92 -35.99
CA ALA A 6 -36.90 49.34 -34.66
C ALA A 6 -35.64 48.61 -34.12
N TYR A 7 -35.21 47.48 -34.70
CA TYR A 7 -34.10 46.69 -34.16
C TYR A 7 -32.73 46.93 -34.82
N LEU A 8 -32.68 47.65 -35.95
CA LEU A 8 -31.40 47.95 -36.64
C LEU A 8 -30.76 49.27 -36.18
N VAL A 9 -31.48 50.11 -35.42
CA VAL A 9 -31.03 51.47 -35.04
C VAL A 9 -30.26 51.49 -33.72
N ILE A 10 -30.37 50.46 -32.87
CA ILE A 10 -29.69 50.43 -31.56
C ILE A 10 -28.26 49.86 -31.64
N VAL A 11 -27.93 49.06 -32.67
CA VAL A 11 -26.56 48.49 -32.80
C VAL A 11 -25.63 49.41 -33.59
N ILE A 12 -26.15 50.30 -34.44
CA ILE A 12 -25.35 51.25 -35.23
C ILE A 12 -24.93 52.49 -34.42
N LEU A 13 -25.65 52.84 -33.35
CA LEU A 13 -25.29 53.97 -32.47
C LEU A 13 -24.17 53.68 -31.46
N LEU A 14 -23.70 52.43 -31.35
CA LEU A 14 -22.61 52.04 -30.43
C LEU A 14 -21.30 51.64 -31.12
N LEU A 15 -21.27 51.55 -32.45
CA LEU A 15 -20.06 51.19 -33.22
C LEU A 15 -19.58 52.29 -34.21
N GLY A 16 -20.32 53.40 -34.33
CA GLY A 16 -20.06 54.48 -35.29
C GLY A 16 -19.01 55.54 -34.88
N SER A 17 -18.29 55.39 -33.77
CA SER A 17 -17.32 56.41 -33.29
C SER A 17 -15.87 55.92 -33.13
N LEU A 18 -15.51 54.74 -33.67
CA LEU A 18 -14.14 54.18 -33.56
C LEU A 18 -13.22 54.49 -34.75
N ILE A 19 -13.51 55.52 -35.55
CA ILE A 19 -12.55 56.04 -36.53
C ILE A 19 -11.82 57.21 -35.88
N GLY A 20 -10.68 56.94 -35.24
CA GLY A 20 -9.73 58.00 -34.85
C GLY A 20 -9.05 57.93 -33.48
N ASN A 21 -9.04 56.81 -32.75
CA ASN A 21 -8.33 56.73 -31.47
C ASN A 21 -7.14 55.77 -31.53
N ASN A 22 -5.94 56.35 -31.48
CA ASN A 22 -4.74 55.66 -31.01
C ASN A 22 -5.05 55.05 -29.63
N VAL A 23 -4.77 53.77 -29.47
CA VAL A 23 -5.00 53.04 -28.21
C VAL A 23 -4.06 53.61 -27.16
N PHE A 24 -4.59 54.33 -26.18
CA PHE A 24 -3.82 54.88 -25.06
C PHE A 24 -4.29 54.29 -23.73
N ALA A 25 -3.39 53.54 -23.09
CA ALA A 25 -3.40 53.09 -21.69
C ALA A 25 -4.66 52.37 -21.15
N GLN A 26 -4.51 51.07 -20.88
CA GLN A 26 -5.33 50.33 -19.92
C GLN A 26 -4.86 50.72 -18.49
N TYR A 27 -5.79 51.02 -17.58
CA TYR A 27 -5.41 51.20 -16.17
C TYR A 27 -4.87 49.86 -15.66
N GLY A 28 -3.62 49.86 -15.16
CA GLY A 28 -3.01 48.65 -14.61
C GLY A 28 -3.73 48.21 -13.33
N PRO A 29 -3.60 46.94 -12.92
CA PRO A 29 -4.01 46.49 -11.60
C PRO A 29 -3.52 47.47 -10.52
N GLU A 30 -4.36 47.79 -9.54
CA GLU A 30 -4.10 48.75 -8.44
C GLU A 30 -4.14 50.25 -8.79
N THR A 31 -4.22 50.63 -10.06
CA THR A 31 -4.42 52.05 -10.43
C THR A 31 -5.84 52.48 -10.04
N LYS A 32 -5.98 53.52 -9.21
CA LYS A 32 -7.30 54.08 -8.90
C LYS A 32 -7.88 54.74 -10.16
N LEU A 33 -9.11 54.39 -10.50
CA LEU A 33 -9.86 55.12 -11.52
C LEU A 33 -9.91 56.61 -11.13
N PRO A 34 -9.70 57.53 -12.09
CA PRO A 34 -9.80 58.96 -11.80
C PRO A 34 -11.21 59.28 -11.28
N SER A 35 -11.23 60.13 -10.25
CA SER A 35 -12.48 60.68 -9.72
C SER A 35 -13.06 61.65 -10.73
N LEU A 36 -14.39 61.70 -10.82
CA LEU A 36 -15.05 62.73 -11.63
C LEU A 36 -14.76 64.11 -11.02
N LYS A 37 -14.35 65.06 -11.87
CA LYS A 37 -14.08 66.45 -11.48
C LYS A 37 -15.34 67.18 -10.97
N SER A 38 -15.25 67.82 -9.80
CA SER A 38 -16.27 68.71 -9.22
C SER A 38 -15.96 70.18 -9.55
N PRO A 39 -16.94 71.10 -9.68
CA PRO A 39 -18.38 70.89 -9.58
C PRO A 39 -18.93 70.21 -10.84
N PHE A 40 -19.87 69.31 -10.61
CA PHE A 40 -20.26 68.31 -11.60
C PHE A 40 -21.04 68.91 -12.76
N ASP A 41 -22.03 69.73 -12.43
CA ASP A 41 -22.89 70.53 -13.31
C ASP A 41 -22.13 71.41 -14.31
N GLU A 42 -20.94 71.88 -13.96
CA GLU A 42 -20.10 72.66 -14.88
C GLU A 42 -19.29 71.79 -15.85
N ASN A 43 -18.90 70.59 -15.42
CA ASN A 43 -18.00 69.72 -16.19
C ASN A 43 -18.75 68.66 -17.02
N TYR A 44 -20.04 68.40 -16.74
CA TYR A 44 -20.80 67.30 -17.33
C TYR A 44 -22.30 67.63 -17.51
N ASP A 45 -22.92 67.22 -18.62
CA ASP A 45 -24.35 67.45 -18.95
C ASP A 45 -25.28 66.40 -18.30
N TYR A 46 -26.08 66.77 -17.28
CA TYR A 46 -26.93 65.85 -16.48
C TYR A 46 -28.39 65.91 -16.95
N GLN A 47 -28.97 64.77 -17.36
CA GLN A 47 -30.43 64.62 -17.50
C GLN A 47 -30.95 63.58 -16.52
N HIS A 48 -31.73 64.00 -15.52
CA HIS A 48 -32.23 63.12 -14.46
C HIS A 48 -33.48 62.36 -14.89
N GLY A 49 -33.51 61.05 -14.63
CA GLY A 49 -34.72 60.23 -14.69
C GLY A 49 -34.59 59.00 -13.80
N ASP A 50 -35.71 58.58 -13.21
CA ASP A 50 -35.77 57.50 -12.21
C ASP A 50 -35.43 56.09 -12.74
N ARG A 51 -35.10 55.96 -14.03
CA ARG A 51 -34.96 54.67 -14.73
C ARG A 51 -33.54 54.28 -15.12
N GLY A 52 -32.53 55.04 -14.68
CA GLY A 52 -31.13 54.84 -15.08
C GLY A 52 -30.90 55.17 -16.55
N PHE A 53 -29.79 55.83 -16.87
CA PHE A 53 -29.52 56.26 -18.24
C PHE A 53 -28.02 56.18 -18.56
N VAL A 54 -27.71 55.97 -19.84
CA VAL A 54 -26.35 56.04 -20.39
C VAL A 54 -26.01 57.52 -20.57
N ARG A 55 -24.89 57.95 -20.00
CA ARG A 55 -24.53 59.37 -19.96
C ARG A 55 -23.15 59.62 -20.52
N VAL A 56 -23.02 60.62 -21.40
CA VAL A 56 -21.72 61.17 -21.82
C VAL A 56 -21.19 62.08 -20.72
N VAL A 57 -20.01 61.76 -20.21
CA VAL A 57 -19.33 62.50 -19.17
C VAL A 57 -18.10 63.14 -19.82
N GLY A 58 -18.19 64.43 -20.14
CA GLY A 58 -17.08 65.29 -20.56
C GLY A 58 -17.32 66.08 -21.86
N SER A 59 -16.61 67.18 -22.03
CA SER A 59 -16.60 68.02 -23.24
C SER A 59 -15.21 68.04 -23.89
N SER A 60 -15.02 68.86 -24.94
CA SER A 60 -13.71 69.02 -25.58
C SER A 60 -12.61 69.55 -24.66
N SER A 61 -12.95 70.11 -23.49
CA SER A 61 -12.00 70.59 -22.47
C SER A 61 -11.75 69.61 -21.32
N THR A 62 -12.53 68.53 -21.18
CA THR A 62 -12.30 67.49 -20.16
C THR A 62 -11.07 66.67 -20.52
N PRO A 63 -10.16 66.36 -19.58
CA PRO A 63 -9.05 65.42 -19.82
C PRO A 63 -9.55 64.11 -20.44
N ALA A 64 -8.85 63.61 -21.45
CA ALA A 64 -9.33 62.47 -22.25
C ALA A 64 -9.56 61.20 -21.41
N ASP A 65 -8.74 60.98 -20.37
CA ASP A 65 -8.83 59.90 -19.40
C ASP A 65 -10.06 59.99 -18.47
N GLN A 66 -10.67 61.17 -18.37
CA GLN A 66 -11.89 61.45 -17.59
C GLN A 66 -13.15 61.50 -18.47
N ARG A 67 -13.02 61.44 -19.80
CA ARG A 67 -14.18 61.32 -20.68
C ARG A 67 -14.68 59.88 -20.64
N CYS A 68 -15.97 59.66 -20.35
CA CYS A 68 -16.52 58.31 -20.31
C CYS A 68 -18.02 58.26 -20.62
N TYR A 69 -18.50 57.05 -20.93
CA TYR A 69 -19.93 56.72 -20.92
C TYR A 69 -20.22 55.94 -19.65
N SER A 70 -21.08 56.47 -18.79
CA SER A 70 -21.40 55.83 -17.53
C SER A 70 -22.89 55.60 -17.37
N ILE A 71 -23.25 54.49 -16.73
CA ILE A 71 -24.60 54.23 -16.23
C ILE A 71 -24.61 54.55 -14.75
N VAL A 72 -25.43 55.54 -14.39
CA VAL A 72 -25.60 55.99 -13.01
C VAL A 72 -27.05 55.74 -12.61
N THR A 73 -27.27 55.09 -11.47
CA THR A 73 -28.60 54.72 -10.98
C THR A 73 -29.06 55.60 -9.81
N GLY A 74 -28.52 56.83 -9.68
CA GLY A 74 -28.78 57.75 -8.56
C GLY A 74 -27.87 58.99 -8.55
N ASN A 75 -27.60 59.56 -7.37
CA ASN A 75 -26.65 60.68 -7.20
C ASN A 75 -25.20 60.26 -7.52
N GLY A 76 -24.22 61.19 -7.43
CA GLY A 76 -22.81 61.00 -7.87
C GLY A 76 -22.05 59.77 -7.37
N ASP A 77 -22.60 59.01 -6.41
CA ASP A 77 -22.04 57.75 -5.87
C ASP A 77 -22.69 56.48 -6.46
N GLY A 78 -23.64 56.63 -7.41
CA GLY A 78 -24.45 55.56 -7.98
C GLY A 78 -23.96 55.00 -9.32
N GLU A 79 -22.71 55.25 -9.70
CA GLU A 79 -22.14 54.74 -10.94
C GLU A 79 -21.98 53.22 -10.88
N ARG A 80 -22.46 52.52 -11.91
CA ARG A 80 -22.50 51.04 -11.97
C ARG A 80 -21.66 50.46 -13.08
N PHE A 81 -21.57 51.18 -14.18
CA PHE A 81 -20.87 50.76 -15.37
C PHE A 81 -20.23 51.99 -16.00
N ARG A 82 -18.96 51.88 -16.39
CA ARG A 82 -18.19 52.95 -17.02
C ARG A 82 -17.46 52.40 -18.22
N VAL A 83 -17.54 53.11 -19.35
CA VAL A 83 -16.69 52.93 -20.51
C VAL A 83 -15.88 54.21 -20.67
N SER A 84 -14.62 54.19 -20.28
CA SER A 84 -13.71 55.32 -20.45
C SER A 84 -13.34 55.52 -21.92
N ALA A 85 -12.97 56.74 -22.31
CA ALA A 85 -12.61 57.07 -23.69
C ALA A 85 -11.35 56.33 -24.18
N ASN A 86 -10.54 55.81 -23.26
CA ASN A 86 -9.44 54.88 -23.58
C ASN A 86 -9.90 53.44 -23.90
N GLY A 87 -11.20 53.17 -23.89
CA GLY A 87 -11.77 51.84 -24.14
C GLY A 87 -11.81 50.91 -22.92
N THR A 88 -11.34 51.36 -21.74
CA THR A 88 -11.45 50.56 -20.52
C THR A 88 -12.91 50.48 -20.09
N VAL A 89 -13.40 49.26 -19.88
CA VAL A 89 -14.74 49.00 -19.33
C VAL A 89 -14.58 48.62 -17.86
N SER A 90 -15.35 49.27 -16.99
CA SER A 90 -15.33 49.04 -15.54
C SER A 90 -16.74 48.81 -15.02
N ILE A 91 -16.85 47.86 -14.09
CA ILE A 91 -18.06 47.58 -13.35
C ILE A 91 -17.82 48.06 -11.91
N ILE A 92 -18.64 48.99 -11.45
CA ILE A 92 -18.37 49.77 -10.26
C ILE A 92 -19.38 49.37 -9.17
N SER A 93 -18.83 48.88 -8.05
CA SER A 93 -19.60 48.55 -6.85
C SER A 93 -20.06 49.84 -6.13
N PRO A 94 -21.21 49.86 -5.43
CA PRO A 94 -21.63 51.07 -4.72
C PRO A 94 -20.63 51.47 -3.66
N ARG A 95 -20.49 52.78 -3.41
CA ARG A 95 -19.71 53.30 -2.28
C ARG A 95 -20.28 52.85 -0.92
N ASN A 96 -21.62 52.82 -0.80
CA ASN A 96 -22.31 52.41 0.41
C ASN A 96 -22.77 50.95 0.27
N PHE A 97 -22.20 50.08 1.09
CA PHE A 97 -22.48 48.65 1.04
C PHE A 97 -23.68 48.31 1.94
N PRO A 98 -24.71 47.63 1.42
CA PRO A 98 -25.67 46.95 2.29
C PRO A 98 -24.96 45.82 3.05
N THR A 99 -25.55 45.35 4.15
CA THR A 99 -25.04 44.22 4.94
C THR A 99 -24.93 42.90 4.13
N THR A 100 -25.55 42.86 2.96
CA THR A 100 -25.48 41.78 1.97
C THR A 100 -24.55 42.17 0.81
N PRO A 101 -23.79 41.21 0.22
CA PRO A 101 -22.97 41.49 -0.96
C PRO A 101 -23.84 42.06 -2.09
N SER A 102 -23.48 43.23 -2.60
CA SER A 102 -24.15 43.82 -3.76
C SER A 102 -23.50 43.26 -5.03
N ALA A 103 -24.31 42.71 -5.93
CA ALA A 103 -23.82 42.24 -7.22
C ALA A 103 -23.26 43.42 -8.02
N ALA A 104 -22.03 43.28 -8.52
CA ALA A 104 -21.46 44.20 -9.48
C ALA A 104 -21.94 43.83 -10.90
N LEU A 105 -22.03 42.53 -11.20
CA LEU A 105 -22.52 42.02 -12.47
C LEU A 105 -23.32 40.74 -12.26
N ASN A 106 -24.56 40.70 -12.74
CA ASN A 106 -25.38 39.49 -12.76
C ASN A 106 -25.48 38.94 -14.19
N PHE A 107 -25.36 37.63 -14.31
CA PHE A 107 -25.58 36.88 -15.54
C PHE A 107 -26.92 36.18 -15.46
N TYR A 108 -27.74 36.35 -16.49
CA TYR A 108 -29.04 35.69 -16.61
C TYR A 108 -29.12 34.97 -17.95
N ARG A 109 -29.80 33.83 -17.97
CA ARG A 109 -30.22 33.16 -19.21
C ARG A 109 -31.58 33.70 -19.61
N GLY A 110 -31.74 34.06 -20.88
CA GLY A 110 -33.06 34.35 -21.44
C GLY A 110 -33.96 33.11 -21.36
N GLY A 111 -35.07 33.20 -20.63
CA GLY A 111 -36.04 32.12 -20.55
C GLY A 111 -36.93 32.06 -21.79
N ALA A 112 -37.44 30.85 -22.08
CA ALA A 112 -38.26 30.60 -23.27
C ALA A 112 -39.67 31.20 -23.19
N THR A 113 -40.18 31.56 -22.01
CA THR A 113 -41.59 31.95 -21.88
C THR A 113 -41.86 33.24 -21.08
N THR A 114 -41.22 33.53 -19.94
CA THR A 114 -41.38 34.86 -19.27
C THR A 114 -40.38 35.19 -18.15
N ALA A 115 -39.56 34.25 -17.67
CA ALA A 115 -38.63 34.48 -16.56
C ALA A 115 -37.17 34.33 -17.00
N TYR A 116 -36.29 35.21 -16.52
CA TYR A 116 -34.85 35.09 -16.70
C TYR A 116 -34.27 34.22 -15.58
N ASP A 117 -33.57 33.14 -15.93
CA ASP A 117 -32.91 32.30 -14.94
C ASP A 117 -31.59 32.93 -14.54
N TYR A 118 -31.41 33.18 -13.24
CA TYR A 118 -30.14 33.65 -12.72
C TYR A 118 -29.08 32.57 -12.92
N LEU A 119 -27.98 32.90 -13.62
CA LEU A 119 -26.88 31.98 -13.89
C LEU A 119 -25.74 32.13 -12.89
N GLY A 120 -25.62 33.30 -12.26
CA GLY A 120 -24.46 33.64 -11.46
C GLY A 120 -24.11 35.12 -11.57
N GLY A 121 -23.04 35.52 -10.90
CA GLY A 121 -22.64 36.92 -10.85
C GLY A 121 -21.24 37.12 -10.29
N ILE A 122 -20.72 38.31 -10.54
CA ILE A 122 -19.55 38.86 -9.86
C ILE A 122 -20.07 39.83 -8.80
N PHE A 123 -19.76 39.53 -7.55
CA PHE A 123 -20.16 40.28 -6.37
C PHE A 123 -18.95 40.98 -5.78
N CYS A 124 -19.14 42.22 -5.34
CA CYS A 124 -18.08 42.98 -4.72
C CYS A 124 -18.54 43.50 -3.34
N SER A 125 -17.65 43.43 -2.35
CA SER A 125 -17.75 44.12 -1.07
C SER A 125 -16.57 45.08 -0.88
N ASN A 126 -16.45 45.72 0.28
CA ASN A 126 -15.39 46.69 0.57
C ASN A 126 -13.97 46.11 0.39
N SER A 127 -13.80 44.79 0.51
CA SER A 127 -12.49 44.12 0.48
C SER A 127 -12.46 42.78 -0.26
N LYS A 128 -13.57 42.36 -0.87
CA LYS A 128 -13.67 41.04 -1.52
C LYS A 128 -14.41 41.12 -2.85
N MET A 129 -13.86 40.47 -3.87
CA MET A 129 -14.58 40.09 -5.08
C MET A 129 -14.92 38.59 -4.98
N ALA A 130 -16.16 38.23 -5.27
CA ALA A 130 -16.61 36.84 -5.35
C ALA A 130 -17.23 36.60 -6.72
N ILE A 131 -16.77 35.57 -7.42
CA ILE A 131 -17.43 35.07 -8.63
C ILE A 131 -18.27 33.87 -8.18
N SER A 132 -19.50 33.78 -8.63
CA SER A 132 -20.41 32.67 -8.33
C SER A 132 -21.22 32.29 -9.56
N GLY A 133 -21.47 31.00 -9.74
CA GLY A 133 -22.44 30.47 -10.70
C GLY A 133 -23.43 29.55 -9.99
N CYS A 134 -24.71 29.60 -10.35
CA CYS A 134 -25.76 28.79 -9.72
C CYS A 134 -25.48 27.30 -9.77
N SER A 135 -24.79 26.84 -10.82
CA SER A 135 -24.39 25.45 -11.01
C SER A 135 -22.87 25.26 -11.01
N GLY A 136 -22.11 26.26 -10.56
CA GLY A 136 -20.64 26.28 -10.58
C GLY A 136 -20.02 27.27 -11.55
N ILE A 137 -18.68 27.31 -11.54
CA ILE A 137 -17.86 28.17 -12.40
C ILE A 137 -16.88 27.28 -13.16
N ASP A 138 -16.82 27.49 -14.48
CA ASP A 138 -15.92 26.79 -15.39
C ASP A 138 -14.89 27.76 -15.99
N PHE A 139 -13.60 27.46 -15.83
CA PHE A 139 -12.49 28.18 -16.46
C PHE A 139 -11.98 27.40 -17.68
N TRP A 140 -12.18 27.95 -18.88
CA TRP A 140 -11.76 27.34 -20.14
C TRP A 140 -10.42 27.91 -20.61
N GLY A 141 -9.52 27.04 -21.08
CA GLY A 141 -8.37 27.46 -21.87
C GLY A 141 -8.78 27.93 -23.27
N ILE A 142 -7.85 28.52 -24.03
CA ILE A 142 -8.07 29.14 -25.36
C ILE A 142 -8.72 28.21 -26.42
N SER A 143 -8.79 26.91 -26.17
CA SER A 143 -9.47 25.91 -27.03
C SER A 143 -10.83 25.52 -26.44
N GLN A 144 -11.88 26.25 -26.79
CA GLN A 144 -13.26 26.10 -26.27
C GLN A 144 -14.02 24.83 -26.73
N ASN A 145 -13.38 23.80 -27.30
CA ASN A 145 -14.11 22.71 -27.99
C ASN A 145 -13.85 21.28 -27.47
N THR A 146 -13.23 21.08 -26.30
CA THR A 146 -13.03 19.73 -25.73
C THR A 146 -14.14 19.28 -24.78
N GLY A 147 -15.10 20.16 -24.46
CA GLY A 147 -16.21 19.84 -23.55
C GLY A 147 -15.81 19.68 -22.08
N THR A 148 -14.55 19.92 -21.70
CA THR A 148 -14.07 19.85 -20.30
C THR A 148 -13.28 21.12 -19.92
N PRO A 149 -13.66 21.85 -18.85
CA PRO A 149 -12.92 23.03 -18.38
C PRO A 149 -11.56 22.65 -17.77
N HIS A 150 -10.60 23.58 -17.80
CA HIS A 150 -9.26 23.41 -17.22
C HIS A 150 -9.25 23.47 -15.71
N LEU A 151 -10.18 24.24 -15.14
CA LEU A 151 -10.50 24.27 -13.72
C LEU A 151 -12.00 24.50 -13.60
N SER A 152 -12.71 23.70 -12.81
CA SER A 152 -14.10 24.00 -12.46
C SER A 152 -14.36 23.78 -10.98
N VAL A 153 -15.21 24.63 -10.42
CA VAL A 153 -15.75 24.48 -9.07
C VAL A 153 -17.26 24.40 -9.20
N ARG A 154 -17.83 23.23 -8.90
CA ARG A 154 -19.28 22.98 -8.99
C ARG A 154 -19.98 23.31 -7.68
N SER A 155 -21.30 23.49 -7.74
CA SER A 155 -22.13 23.77 -6.56
C SER A 155 -22.18 22.62 -5.55
N ASP A 156 -21.80 21.41 -5.96
CA ASP A 156 -21.63 20.23 -5.09
C ASP A 156 -20.26 20.17 -4.37
N GLY A 157 -19.40 21.18 -4.57
CA GLY A 157 -18.06 21.25 -3.99
C GLY A 157 -16.98 20.50 -4.77
N THR A 158 -17.30 19.89 -5.92
CA THR A 158 -16.32 19.23 -6.78
C THR A 158 -15.37 20.27 -7.40
N VAL A 159 -14.06 20.04 -7.29
CA VAL A 159 -13.02 20.83 -7.95
C VAL A 159 -12.34 19.98 -9.02
N SER A 160 -12.62 20.25 -10.29
CA SER A 160 -11.99 19.53 -11.41
C SER A 160 -10.86 20.35 -11.97
N VAL A 161 -9.68 19.76 -12.22
CA VAL A 161 -8.59 20.36 -13.00
C VAL A 161 -8.38 19.47 -14.23
N SER A 162 -8.23 20.04 -15.45
CA SER A 162 -8.19 19.25 -16.69
C SER A 162 -7.19 18.08 -16.66
N ASP A 163 -7.56 16.99 -17.34
CA ASP A 163 -6.77 15.87 -17.88
C ASP A 163 -5.70 15.17 -17.04
N ALA A 164 -5.37 15.62 -15.84
CA ALA A 164 -4.39 14.99 -14.97
C ALA A 164 -4.99 14.47 -13.65
N ILE A 165 -5.87 15.26 -13.00
CA ILE A 165 -6.38 14.95 -11.66
C ILE A 165 -7.83 15.44 -11.51
N THR A 166 -8.78 14.52 -11.37
CA THR A 166 -10.14 14.80 -10.96
C THR A 166 -10.25 14.66 -9.44
N MET A 167 -10.59 15.75 -8.73
CA MET A 167 -10.97 15.69 -7.32
C MET A 167 -12.49 15.78 -7.21
N LYS A 168 -13.14 14.72 -6.74
CA LYS A 168 -14.61 14.69 -6.62
C LYS A 168 -15.05 13.99 -5.33
N ILE A 169 -16.31 14.19 -4.98
CA ILE A 169 -16.98 13.36 -3.99
C ILE A 169 -17.34 12.01 -4.64
N GLY A 170 -16.81 10.93 -4.09
CA GLY A 170 -17.13 9.56 -4.47
C GLY A 170 -18.42 9.05 -3.80
N ARG A 171 -18.71 7.77 -3.98
CA ARG A 171 -19.84 7.11 -3.31
C ARG A 171 -19.73 7.28 -1.78
N ASN A 172 -20.88 7.50 -1.13
CA ASN A 172 -20.99 7.76 0.32
C ASN A 172 -20.29 9.03 0.82
N GLY A 173 -20.05 10.03 -0.04
CA GLY A 173 -19.60 11.35 0.40
C GLY A 173 -18.08 11.50 0.63
N ALA A 174 -17.28 10.50 0.28
CA ALA A 174 -15.84 10.55 0.53
C ALA A 174 -15.08 11.34 -0.56
N PRO A 175 -14.10 12.17 -0.20
CA PRO A 175 -13.23 12.81 -1.19
C PRO A 175 -12.39 11.77 -1.94
N THR A 176 -12.29 11.93 -3.25
CA THR A 176 -11.54 11.05 -4.16
C THR A 176 -10.63 11.87 -5.06
N ILE A 177 -9.46 11.33 -5.38
CA ILE A 177 -8.51 11.89 -6.35
C ILE A 177 -8.27 10.82 -7.41
N LYS A 178 -8.60 11.12 -8.68
CA LYS A 178 -8.56 10.17 -9.81
C LYS A 178 -7.74 10.75 -10.97
N GLY A 179 -6.74 10.03 -11.47
CA GLY A 179 -6.05 10.36 -12.71
C GLY A 179 -6.82 9.90 -13.96
N LYS A 180 -6.70 10.63 -15.09
CA LYS A 180 -7.37 10.30 -16.38
C LYS A 180 -6.55 9.35 -17.27
N THR A 181 -5.22 9.36 -17.14
CA THR A 181 -4.30 8.42 -17.80
C THR A 181 -4.03 7.21 -16.92
N ALA A 182 -3.89 6.04 -17.54
CA ALA A 182 -3.80 4.73 -16.89
C ALA A 182 -2.90 4.69 -15.63
N ASP A 183 -3.45 4.05 -14.59
CA ASP A 183 -2.80 3.52 -13.39
C ASP A 183 -1.99 4.49 -12.51
N LYS A 184 -2.69 5.12 -11.54
CA LYS A 184 -2.25 5.50 -10.18
C LYS A 184 -3.41 6.17 -9.40
N TRP A 185 -3.71 5.69 -8.19
CA TRP A 185 -4.82 6.16 -7.35
C TRP A 185 -4.34 6.53 -5.94
N LEU A 186 -4.82 7.66 -5.42
CA LEU A 186 -4.62 8.06 -4.02
C LEU A 186 -5.94 8.61 -3.48
N ARG A 187 -6.59 7.87 -2.58
CA ARG A 187 -7.72 8.39 -1.80
C ARG A 187 -7.18 8.91 -0.47
N ILE A 188 -7.32 10.21 -0.22
CA ILE A 188 -7.02 10.81 1.09
C ILE A 188 -8.35 11.22 1.74
N GLY A 189 -8.67 10.65 2.91
CA GLY A 189 -9.56 11.28 3.88
C GLY A 189 -11.06 10.96 3.79
N GLY A 190 -11.44 9.69 3.94
CA GLY A 190 -12.77 9.38 4.52
C GLY A 190 -12.70 9.38 6.05
N TRP A 191 -13.82 9.65 6.75
CA TRP A 191 -13.93 9.65 8.22
C TRP A 191 -13.37 8.36 8.90
N ASN A 192 -13.17 7.27 8.14
CA ASN A 192 -12.78 5.94 8.62
C ASN A 192 -11.52 5.34 7.96
N GLY A 193 -10.63 6.11 7.30
CA GLY A 193 -9.32 5.60 6.85
C GLY A 193 -8.83 5.99 5.44
N VAL A 194 -7.78 5.29 4.98
CA VAL A 194 -7.09 5.44 3.69
C VAL A 194 -7.20 4.14 2.91
N ALA A 195 -7.52 4.21 1.61
CA ALA A 195 -7.78 3.02 0.81
C ALA A 195 -7.21 3.13 -0.61
N PHE A 196 -6.72 2.00 -1.13
CA PHE A 196 -6.11 1.87 -2.45
C PHE A 196 -6.78 0.71 -3.20
N TRP A 197 -7.17 0.97 -4.45
CA TRP A 197 -7.65 -0.06 -5.37
C TRP A 197 -6.50 -0.44 -6.32
N GLY A 198 -6.53 -1.64 -6.90
CA GLY A 198 -5.64 -2.05 -8.00
C GLY A 198 -6.36 -2.36 -9.33
N ASN A 199 -7.70 -2.41 -9.33
CA ASN A 199 -8.52 -3.00 -10.41
C ASN A 199 -9.41 -2.03 -11.20
N ARG A 200 -9.19 -0.71 -11.12
CA ARG A 200 -9.88 0.35 -11.88
C ARG A 200 -11.35 0.60 -11.51
N ASN A 201 -11.94 -0.20 -10.61
CA ASN A 201 -13.36 -0.15 -10.25
C ASN A 201 -13.66 0.65 -8.96
N MET A 202 -12.82 1.65 -8.64
CA MET A 202 -12.98 2.47 -7.42
C MET A 202 -14.36 3.14 -7.29
N ASP A 203 -14.98 3.49 -8.43
CA ASP A 203 -16.31 4.12 -8.46
C ASP A 203 -17.46 3.12 -8.15
N ASP A 204 -17.22 1.81 -8.33
CA ASP A 204 -18.24 0.76 -8.31
C ASP A 204 -18.06 -0.28 -7.18
N GLU A 205 -16.90 -0.29 -6.49
CA GLU A 205 -16.53 -1.31 -5.49
C GLU A 205 -16.13 -0.73 -4.12
N ASP A 206 -16.69 -1.31 -3.05
CA ASP A 206 -16.41 -0.94 -1.65
C ASP A 206 -15.20 -1.69 -1.03
N ASN A 207 -14.63 -2.68 -1.73
CA ASN A 207 -13.51 -3.52 -1.27
C ASN A 207 -12.17 -3.12 -1.90
N PRO A 208 -11.36 -2.26 -1.24
CA PRO A 208 -10.02 -1.93 -1.71
C PRO A 208 -9.03 -3.10 -1.61
N HIS A 209 -7.93 -3.01 -2.35
CA HIS A 209 -6.81 -3.95 -2.26
C HIS A 209 -5.91 -3.66 -1.06
N VAL A 210 -5.76 -2.39 -0.67
CA VAL A 210 -5.10 -2.01 0.58
C VAL A 210 -6.01 -1.04 1.32
N LEU A 211 -6.22 -1.30 2.61
CA LEU A 211 -7.10 -0.50 3.46
C LEU A 211 -6.43 -0.28 4.81
N ILE A 212 -6.27 0.98 5.17
CA ILE A 212 -5.74 1.41 6.47
C ILE A 212 -6.89 2.09 7.21
N LYS A 213 -7.25 1.57 8.38
CA LYS A 213 -8.27 2.11 9.28
C LYS A 213 -7.68 2.30 10.67
N GLU A 214 -8.44 2.90 11.57
CA GLU A 214 -8.08 2.99 13.00
C GLU A 214 -7.74 1.61 13.61
N THR A 215 -8.44 0.55 13.19
CA THR A 215 -8.28 -0.81 13.73
C THR A 215 -7.14 -1.61 13.09
N GLY A 216 -6.45 -1.09 12.07
CA GLY A 216 -5.34 -1.78 11.42
C GLY A 216 -5.33 -1.67 9.89
N MET A 217 -4.50 -2.51 9.26
CA MET A 217 -4.29 -2.58 7.81
C MET A 217 -4.74 -3.93 7.24
N THR A 218 -5.43 -3.91 6.10
CA THR A 218 -5.67 -5.11 5.28
C THR A 218 -5.00 -4.98 3.92
N ILE A 219 -4.37 -6.05 3.45
CA ILE A 219 -3.83 -6.19 2.08
C ILE A 219 -4.50 -7.40 1.45
N GLY A 220 -5.16 -7.22 0.31
CA GLY A 220 -5.98 -8.25 -0.32
C GLY A 220 -7.33 -8.46 0.39
N ARG A 221 -8.02 -9.55 0.03
CA ARG A 221 -9.35 -9.86 0.56
C ARG A 221 -9.24 -10.60 1.88
N VAL A 222 -9.57 -9.92 2.97
CA VAL A 222 -9.55 -10.47 4.33
C VAL A 222 -10.99 -10.59 4.83
N THR A 223 -11.40 -11.78 5.24
CA THR A 223 -12.77 -12.03 5.74
C THR A 223 -12.95 -11.55 7.18
N ASN A 224 -11.94 -11.72 8.04
CA ASN A 224 -12.00 -11.32 9.45
C ASN A 224 -10.71 -10.58 9.87
N PRO A 225 -10.65 -9.24 9.79
CA PRO A 225 -9.45 -8.46 10.06
C PRO A 225 -9.29 -8.13 11.56
N GLU A 226 -8.81 -9.08 12.36
CA GLU A 226 -8.65 -8.92 13.82
C GLU A 226 -7.25 -8.45 14.26
N TYR A 227 -6.29 -8.39 13.34
CA TYR A 227 -4.90 -8.03 13.64
C TYR A 227 -4.51 -6.65 13.09
N ALA A 228 -3.40 -6.10 13.58
CA ALA A 228 -2.89 -4.82 13.10
C ALA A 228 -2.52 -4.85 11.60
N LEU A 229 -2.08 -6.01 11.10
CA LEU A 229 -1.88 -6.29 9.68
C LEU A 229 -2.54 -7.62 9.32
N ASN A 230 -3.46 -7.58 8.37
CA ASN A 230 -4.12 -8.77 7.83
C ASN A 230 -3.80 -8.87 6.34
N VAL A 231 -3.25 -10.02 5.92
CA VAL A 231 -2.93 -10.27 4.51
C VAL A 231 -3.85 -11.37 3.99
N GLY A 232 -4.74 -10.99 3.07
CA GLY A 232 -5.61 -11.88 2.33
C GLY A 232 -4.84 -12.50 1.17
N GLY A 233 -4.12 -13.58 1.45
CA GLY A 233 -3.23 -14.25 0.52
C GLY A 233 -1.92 -14.66 1.19
N SER A 234 -0.85 -14.74 0.42
CA SER A 234 0.47 -15.13 0.90
C SER A 234 1.46 -13.97 0.82
N ILE A 235 2.45 -13.98 1.70
CA ILE A 235 3.58 -13.06 1.67
C ILE A 235 4.72 -13.76 0.92
N TYR A 236 5.13 -13.17 -0.19
CA TYR A 236 6.21 -13.67 -1.04
C TYR A 236 7.32 -12.63 -1.12
N ALA A 237 8.57 -13.07 -1.00
CA ALA A 237 9.74 -12.23 -1.22
C ALA A 237 10.78 -12.99 -2.05
N GLU A 238 11.34 -12.28 -3.04
CA GLU A 238 12.41 -12.76 -3.88
C GLU A 238 13.55 -11.75 -3.92
N ALA A 239 14.75 -12.22 -3.57
CA ALA A 239 15.98 -11.45 -3.68
C ALA A 239 17.12 -12.41 -4.09
N ASP A 240 17.91 -12.03 -5.08
CA ASP A 240 19.06 -12.82 -5.57
C ASP A 240 18.71 -14.28 -5.91
N GLY A 241 17.48 -14.54 -6.41
CA GLY A 241 16.98 -15.87 -6.75
C GLY A 241 16.54 -16.72 -5.53
N ILE A 242 16.60 -16.17 -4.33
CA ILE A 242 16.06 -16.79 -3.11
C ILE A 242 14.59 -16.44 -3.00
N GLN A 243 13.73 -17.43 -3.18
CA GLN A 243 12.27 -17.29 -3.14
C GLN A 243 11.74 -17.78 -1.79
N THR A 244 11.27 -16.86 -0.96
CA THR A 244 10.69 -17.12 0.37
C THR A 244 9.19 -16.86 0.38
N TYR A 245 8.47 -17.71 1.11
CA TYR A 245 7.02 -17.77 1.07
C TYR A 245 6.45 -18.05 2.46
N PHE A 246 5.49 -17.21 2.88
CA PHE A 246 4.63 -17.43 4.04
C PHE A 246 3.17 -17.42 3.59
N GLY A 247 2.47 -18.53 3.76
CA GLY A 247 1.10 -18.65 3.29
C GLY A 247 0.53 -20.03 3.50
N LYS A 248 -0.27 -20.48 2.53
CA LYS A 248 -0.92 -21.79 2.53
C LYS A 248 -0.13 -22.72 1.64
N ASP A 249 0.15 -23.93 2.08
CA ASP A 249 0.70 -24.95 1.20
C ASP A 249 -0.27 -25.18 0.03
N THR A 250 0.26 -25.25 -1.19
CA THR A 250 -0.53 -25.48 -2.39
C THR A 250 -0.96 -26.93 -2.55
N GLY A 251 -0.23 -27.87 -1.93
CA GLY A 251 -0.50 -29.32 -2.00
C GLY A 251 -1.32 -29.86 -0.82
N TYR A 252 -1.31 -29.15 0.30
CA TYR A 252 -1.97 -29.55 1.55
C TYR A 252 -2.65 -28.32 2.15
N ASP A 253 -3.82 -28.46 2.77
CA ASP A 253 -4.58 -27.32 3.33
C ASP A 253 -3.95 -26.77 4.64
N ASP A 254 -2.62 -26.75 4.71
CA ASP A 254 -1.80 -26.42 5.88
C ASP A 254 -1.10 -25.06 5.71
N ALA A 255 -0.62 -24.51 6.82
CA ALA A 255 0.21 -23.31 6.80
C ALA A 255 1.66 -23.66 6.38
N TRP A 256 2.27 -22.79 5.57
CA TRP A 256 3.64 -22.96 5.09
C TRP A 256 4.49 -21.72 5.37
N ILE A 257 5.70 -21.96 5.90
CA ILE A 257 6.79 -20.97 5.99
C ILE A 257 8.05 -21.64 5.43
N GLY A 258 8.61 -21.09 4.35
CA GLY A 258 9.87 -21.62 3.84
C GLY A 258 10.35 -21.02 2.53
N THR A 259 11.30 -21.71 1.92
CA THR A 259 11.79 -21.42 0.57
C THR A 259 11.11 -22.33 -0.44
N ILE A 260 10.82 -21.78 -1.63
CA ILE A 260 10.37 -22.58 -2.79
C ILE A 260 11.48 -22.71 -3.86
N SER A 261 12.55 -21.94 -3.70
CA SER A 261 13.80 -22.07 -4.46
C SER A 261 14.73 -23.14 -3.86
N LYS A 262 15.79 -23.51 -4.57
CA LYS A 262 16.84 -24.45 -4.10
C LYS A 262 17.81 -23.81 -3.09
N HIS A 263 17.28 -23.10 -2.10
CA HIS A 263 18.04 -22.47 -1.02
C HIS A 263 17.46 -22.90 0.32
N GLY A 264 18.31 -22.99 1.35
CA GLY A 264 17.87 -23.33 2.70
C GLY A 264 17.17 -22.17 3.41
N LEU A 265 16.71 -22.44 4.64
CA LEU A 265 16.06 -21.46 5.50
C LEU A 265 16.74 -21.41 6.87
N TYR A 266 17.17 -20.22 7.29
CA TYR A 266 17.71 -19.97 8.63
C TYR A 266 16.66 -19.37 9.55
N LEU A 267 16.58 -19.89 10.78
CA LEU A 267 15.99 -19.19 11.91
C LEU A 267 17.11 -18.85 12.89
N GLY A 268 17.22 -17.58 13.24
CA GLY A 268 18.39 -17.07 13.95
C GLY A 268 18.08 -15.93 14.90
N THR A 269 19.02 -15.68 15.80
CA THR A 269 19.00 -14.56 16.74
C THR A 269 20.39 -13.92 16.79
N ASP A 270 20.46 -12.60 16.98
CA ASP A 270 21.75 -11.88 17.09
C ASP A 270 22.74 -12.17 15.96
N GLY A 271 22.23 -12.27 14.71
CA GLY A 271 23.04 -12.59 13.53
C GLY A 271 23.61 -14.01 13.49
N ARG A 272 23.12 -14.93 14.34
CA ARG A 272 23.55 -16.34 14.39
C ARG A 272 22.44 -17.26 13.92
N SER A 273 22.81 -18.31 13.19
CA SER A 273 21.93 -19.45 12.93
C SER A 273 21.68 -20.22 14.22
N SER A 274 20.41 -20.36 14.59
CA SER A 274 19.97 -21.24 15.69
C SER A 274 19.39 -22.54 15.13
N LEU A 275 18.67 -22.44 14.01
CA LEU A 275 18.12 -23.56 13.25
C LEU A 275 18.35 -23.31 11.77
N TYR A 276 18.82 -24.33 11.05
CA TYR A 276 18.99 -24.26 9.60
C TYR A 276 18.36 -25.48 8.92
N PHE A 277 17.52 -25.21 7.92
CA PHE A 277 16.95 -26.21 7.03
C PHE A 277 17.74 -26.19 5.73
N ASP A 278 18.50 -27.25 5.47
CA ASP A 278 19.27 -27.44 4.24
C ASP A 278 18.44 -28.17 3.19
N VAL A 279 18.45 -27.64 1.97
CA VAL A 279 17.79 -28.23 0.80
C VAL A 279 18.65 -29.28 0.10
N GLY A 280 19.97 -29.28 0.31
CA GLY A 280 20.88 -30.20 -0.37
C GLY A 280 20.63 -31.66 0.00
N ASN A 281 20.59 -31.96 1.30
CA ASN A 281 20.35 -33.31 1.82
C ASN A 281 19.06 -33.44 2.63
N ASN A 282 18.19 -32.42 2.62
CA ASN A 282 17.01 -32.34 3.50
C ASN A 282 17.40 -32.52 4.99
N ASN A 283 18.46 -31.83 5.39
CA ASN A 283 18.97 -31.88 6.76
C ASN A 283 18.46 -30.70 7.58
N THR A 284 18.27 -30.93 8.87
CA THR A 284 17.99 -29.91 9.87
C THR A 284 19.17 -29.84 10.83
N TYR A 285 19.70 -28.64 11.02
CA TYR A 285 20.84 -28.36 11.90
C TYR A 285 20.41 -27.46 13.05
N ILE A 286 20.65 -27.88 14.29
CA ILE A 286 20.32 -27.12 15.50
C ILE A 286 21.60 -26.72 16.22
N GLY A 287 21.81 -25.41 16.35
CA GLY A 287 22.95 -24.83 17.06
C GLY A 287 24.31 -25.03 16.38
N LEU A 288 24.33 -25.36 15.08
CA LEU A 288 25.53 -25.49 14.26
C LEU A 288 25.66 -24.27 13.34
N ARG A 289 26.87 -23.73 13.22
CA ARG A 289 27.19 -22.67 12.26
C ARG A 289 27.51 -23.28 10.90
N ASP A 290 27.45 -22.48 9.84
CA ASP A 290 27.79 -22.94 8.48
C ASP A 290 29.21 -23.53 8.39
N THR A 291 30.15 -22.98 9.17
CA THR A 291 31.51 -23.51 9.29
C THR A 291 31.54 -24.91 9.88
N ASP A 292 30.68 -25.19 10.86
CA ASP A 292 30.58 -26.49 11.52
C ASP A 292 29.92 -27.49 10.55
N VAL A 293 28.84 -27.06 9.90
CA VAL A 293 28.12 -27.86 8.90
C VAL A 293 29.02 -28.24 7.73
N ALA A 294 29.90 -27.33 7.27
CA ALA A 294 30.85 -27.61 6.19
C ALA A 294 31.86 -28.73 6.54
N GLN A 295 32.18 -28.90 7.83
CA GLN A 295 33.12 -29.91 8.30
C GLN A 295 32.47 -31.28 8.53
N ILE A 296 31.12 -31.36 8.58
CA ILE A 296 30.42 -32.63 8.71
C ILE A 296 30.61 -33.46 7.44
N ARG A 297 31.06 -34.70 7.64
CA ARG A 297 31.29 -35.66 6.56
C ARG A 297 30.01 -35.99 5.78
N GLN A 298 30.13 -36.17 4.47
CA GLN A 298 28.98 -36.25 3.55
C GLN A 298 28.12 -37.51 3.73
N GLU A 299 28.74 -38.64 4.10
CA GLU A 299 28.02 -39.87 4.40
C GLU A 299 27.12 -39.74 5.64
N LEU A 300 27.50 -38.91 6.62
CA LEU A 300 26.63 -38.61 7.76
C LEU A 300 25.42 -37.78 7.32
N LYS A 301 25.62 -36.76 6.48
CA LYS A 301 24.55 -35.92 5.92
C LYS A 301 23.50 -36.70 5.14
N LYS A 302 23.93 -37.76 4.44
CA LYS A 302 23.02 -38.67 3.73
C LYS A 302 22.33 -39.68 4.65
N LYS A 303 22.93 -40.01 5.79
CA LYS A 303 22.43 -41.01 6.74
C LYS A 303 21.43 -40.44 7.74
N TYR A 304 21.64 -39.21 8.20
CA TYR A 304 20.85 -38.57 9.24
C TYR A 304 20.18 -37.30 8.73
N SER A 305 18.94 -37.05 9.18
CA SER A 305 18.20 -35.83 8.84
C SER A 305 18.32 -34.73 9.89
N LEU A 306 18.74 -35.04 11.13
CA LEU A 306 18.83 -34.09 12.23
C LEU A 306 20.23 -34.10 12.85
N PHE A 307 20.84 -32.93 12.99
CA PHE A 307 22.15 -32.71 13.60
C PHE A 307 22.06 -31.67 14.71
N VAL A 308 22.67 -31.96 15.86
CA VAL A 308 22.62 -31.10 17.06
C VAL A 308 24.04 -30.93 17.60
N ALA A 309 24.53 -29.69 17.73
CA ALA A 309 25.93 -29.41 18.07
C ALA A 309 26.39 -29.92 19.45
N LYS A 310 25.48 -30.00 20.42
CA LYS A 310 25.79 -30.41 21.79
C LYS A 310 25.19 -31.77 22.08
N GLY A 311 23.88 -31.80 22.28
CA GLY A 311 23.14 -33.02 22.56
C GLY A 311 21.68 -32.72 22.80
N VAL A 312 20.92 -33.79 23.00
CA VAL A 312 19.50 -33.75 23.31
C VAL A 312 19.34 -34.23 24.75
N LEU A 313 18.92 -33.33 25.65
CA LEU A 313 18.48 -33.71 26.98
C LEU A 313 16.99 -33.99 26.90
N SER A 314 16.58 -35.21 27.24
CA SER A 314 15.18 -35.63 27.28
C SER A 314 14.95 -36.50 28.50
N GLU A 315 13.74 -36.43 29.07
CA GLU A 315 13.32 -37.36 30.12
C GLU A 315 13.11 -38.78 29.56
N ASP A 316 12.69 -38.89 28.30
CA ASP A 316 12.50 -40.15 27.59
C ASP A 316 12.85 -40.00 26.09
N TYR A 317 13.33 -41.07 25.45
CA TYR A 317 13.62 -41.11 24.01
C TYR A 317 13.36 -42.50 23.43
N GLY A 318 12.35 -42.58 22.55
CA GLY A 318 12.01 -43.81 21.82
C GLY A 318 12.81 -43.96 20.53
N ILE A 319 13.26 -45.18 20.25
CA ILE A 319 13.82 -45.55 18.94
C ILE A 319 12.73 -46.29 18.14
N GLY A 320 12.39 -45.78 16.96
CA GLY A 320 11.37 -46.37 16.11
C GLY A 320 11.66 -47.82 15.70
N PRO A 321 10.64 -48.63 15.40
CA PRO A 321 10.81 -50.04 15.09
C PRO A 321 11.64 -50.25 13.81
N ARG A 322 12.68 -51.07 13.92
CA ARG A 322 13.41 -51.68 12.79
C ARG A 322 13.25 -53.19 12.88
N ALA A 323 13.03 -53.85 11.74
CA ALA A 323 12.70 -55.28 11.65
C ALA A 323 13.80 -56.27 12.09
N THR A 324 14.86 -55.82 12.77
CA THR A 324 16.02 -56.67 13.11
C THR A 324 16.44 -56.48 14.56
N TRP A 325 15.60 -56.93 15.49
CA TRP A 325 16.00 -57.10 16.89
C TRP A 325 16.91 -58.33 17.05
N SER A 326 17.85 -58.29 17.99
CA SER A 326 18.78 -59.41 18.22
C SER A 326 18.15 -60.47 19.11
N ASP A 327 17.32 -61.35 18.55
CA ASP A 327 16.78 -62.55 19.23
C ASP A 327 17.29 -63.85 18.57
N PHE A 328 18.40 -63.76 17.84
CA PHE A 328 18.93 -64.88 17.05
C PHE A 328 19.97 -65.71 17.81
N VAL A 329 20.49 -65.23 18.94
CA VAL A 329 21.54 -65.92 19.73
C VAL A 329 21.02 -67.23 20.32
N PHE A 330 19.72 -67.30 20.62
CA PHE A 330 19.07 -68.52 21.10
C PHE A 330 18.65 -69.50 19.99
N SER A 331 18.93 -69.17 18.72
CA SER A 331 18.70 -70.10 17.61
C SER A 331 19.62 -71.32 17.73
N LYS A 332 19.13 -72.49 17.32
CA LYS A 332 19.92 -73.73 17.29
C LYS A 332 21.11 -73.65 16.33
N ASP A 333 21.02 -72.79 15.31
CA ASP A 333 22.05 -72.63 14.29
C ASP A 333 23.04 -71.49 14.63
N TYR A 334 22.90 -70.87 15.81
CA TYR A 334 23.82 -69.83 16.24
C TYR A 334 25.16 -70.43 16.66
N ALA A 335 26.21 -70.08 15.92
CA ALA A 335 27.58 -70.51 16.20
C ALA A 335 28.18 -69.67 17.34
N LEU A 336 27.86 -70.03 18.59
CA LEU A 336 28.48 -69.44 19.77
C LEU A 336 29.99 -69.75 19.77
N LYS A 337 30.82 -68.70 19.77
CA LYS A 337 32.28 -68.85 19.95
C LYS A 337 32.59 -69.56 21.26
N THR A 338 33.72 -70.23 21.35
CA THR A 338 34.18 -70.81 22.61
C THR A 338 34.89 -69.74 23.46
N ILE A 339 34.96 -69.94 24.78
CA ILE A 339 35.66 -69.00 25.68
C ILE A 339 37.13 -68.78 25.26
N PRO A 340 37.92 -69.80 24.88
CA PRO A 340 39.29 -69.60 24.39
C PRO A 340 39.36 -68.75 23.10
N GLU A 341 38.43 -68.95 22.15
CA GLU A 341 38.39 -68.13 20.93
C GLU A 341 38.02 -66.67 21.23
N VAL A 342 37.18 -66.42 22.24
CA VAL A 342 36.87 -65.07 22.70
C VAL A 342 38.08 -64.44 23.40
N GLU A 343 38.80 -65.21 24.23
CA GLU A 343 40.03 -64.77 24.89
C GLU A 343 41.12 -64.38 23.89
N GLU A 344 41.36 -65.24 22.89
CA GLU A 344 42.29 -64.99 21.80
C GLU A 344 41.93 -63.69 21.07
N PHE A 345 40.66 -63.52 20.70
CA PHE A 345 40.20 -62.30 20.04
C PHE A 345 40.43 -61.04 20.88
N ILE A 346 40.13 -61.08 22.19
CA ILE A 346 40.34 -59.94 23.09
C ILE A 346 41.83 -59.62 23.20
N SER A 347 42.69 -60.64 23.29
CA SER A 347 44.14 -60.45 23.41
C SER A 347 44.75 -59.76 22.18
N GLU A 348 44.19 -60.04 21.00
CA GLU A 348 44.64 -59.46 19.73
C GLU A 348 44.03 -58.07 19.48
N ASN A 349 42.75 -57.87 19.81
CA ASN A 349 41.97 -56.71 19.35
C ASN A 349 41.64 -55.69 20.46
N ASN A 350 41.83 -56.04 21.74
CA ASN A 350 41.50 -55.22 22.91
C ASN A 350 40.02 -54.77 23.00
N HIS A 351 39.11 -55.51 22.38
CA HIS A 351 37.66 -55.35 22.52
C HIS A 351 36.94 -56.68 22.29
N LEU A 352 35.65 -56.75 22.62
CA LEU A 352 34.83 -57.93 22.35
C LEU A 352 34.52 -58.09 20.85
N PRO A 353 34.32 -59.33 20.36
CA PRO A 353 33.81 -59.56 19.01
C PRO A 353 32.54 -58.75 18.74
N ASP A 354 32.35 -58.26 17.51
CA ASP A 354 31.21 -57.45 17.05
C ASP A 354 31.05 -56.06 17.71
N VAL A 355 31.70 -55.80 18.84
CA VAL A 355 31.74 -54.48 19.48
C VAL A 355 32.78 -53.62 18.77
N PRO A 356 32.44 -52.40 18.31
CA PRO A 356 33.41 -51.54 17.66
C PRO A 356 34.53 -51.12 18.61
N SER A 357 35.75 -50.99 18.08
CA SER A 357 36.90 -50.56 18.88
C SER A 357 36.75 -49.10 19.36
N ALA A 358 37.44 -48.74 20.45
CA ALA A 358 37.43 -47.37 20.95
C ALA A 358 37.92 -46.35 19.90
N LYS A 359 38.89 -46.73 19.07
CA LYS A 359 39.38 -45.91 17.96
C LYS A 359 38.30 -45.71 16.90
N GLN A 360 37.62 -46.78 16.51
CA GLN A 360 36.52 -46.70 15.54
C GLN A 360 35.39 -45.81 16.07
N VAL A 361 35.01 -45.94 17.34
CA VAL A 361 33.98 -45.08 17.95
C VAL A 361 34.41 -43.61 17.99
N ALA A 362 35.68 -43.31 18.28
CA ALA A 362 36.19 -41.94 18.30
C ALA A 362 36.20 -41.30 16.89
N GLU A 363 36.52 -42.08 15.86
CA GLU A 363 36.60 -41.60 14.48
C GLU A 363 35.22 -41.56 13.80
N GLU A 364 34.40 -42.59 13.97
CA GLU A 364 33.16 -42.80 13.22
C GLU A 364 31.89 -42.43 14.01
N GLY A 365 31.99 -42.39 15.34
CA GLY A 365 30.84 -42.37 16.23
C GLY A 365 30.16 -43.75 16.31
N TYR A 366 28.97 -43.79 16.91
CA TYR A 366 28.15 -45.02 16.91
C TYR A 366 26.66 -44.69 16.95
N SER A 367 25.87 -45.65 16.51
CA SER A 367 24.40 -45.61 16.58
C SER A 367 23.94 -46.20 17.90
N GLN A 368 23.13 -45.45 18.67
CA GLN A 368 22.55 -45.96 19.92
C GLN A 368 21.72 -47.22 19.69
N HIS A 369 21.00 -47.30 18.57
CA HIS A 369 20.22 -48.48 18.21
C HIS A 369 21.11 -49.71 18.00
N ASP A 370 22.15 -49.57 17.16
CA ASP A 370 23.02 -50.70 16.82
C ASP A 370 23.86 -51.14 18.03
N MET A 371 24.28 -50.19 18.86
CA MET A 371 25.00 -50.49 20.10
C MET A 371 24.10 -51.23 21.10
N ASN A 372 22.86 -50.79 21.32
CA ASN A 372 21.93 -51.50 22.20
C ASN A 372 21.64 -52.93 21.73
N LYS A 373 21.57 -53.13 20.41
CA LYS A 373 21.42 -54.46 19.81
C LYS A 373 22.63 -55.35 20.07
N ILE A 374 23.85 -54.83 19.83
CA ILE A 374 25.09 -55.57 20.09
C ILE A 374 25.22 -55.88 21.58
N LEU A 375 24.92 -54.91 22.46
CA LEU A 375 24.95 -55.12 23.90
C LEU A 375 23.99 -56.23 24.33
N LEU A 376 22.77 -56.26 23.79
CA LEU A 376 21.83 -57.35 24.05
C LEU A 376 22.38 -58.70 23.56
N GLN A 377 22.91 -58.76 22.33
CA GLN A 377 23.56 -59.97 21.80
C GLN A 377 24.64 -60.49 22.75
N LYS A 378 25.48 -59.60 23.29
CA LYS A 378 26.54 -59.99 24.24
C LYS A 378 26.02 -60.41 25.61
N ILE A 379 24.91 -59.84 26.07
CA ILE A 379 24.21 -60.29 27.28
C ILE A 379 23.66 -61.71 27.06
N GLU A 380 23.10 -62.02 25.89
CA GLU A 380 22.60 -63.36 25.55
C GLU A 380 23.73 -64.39 25.44
N GLU A 381 24.82 -64.06 24.74
CA GLU A 381 26.02 -64.91 24.67
C GLU A 381 26.59 -65.19 26.07
N LEU A 382 26.72 -64.15 26.90
CA LEU A 382 27.17 -64.28 28.30
C LEU A 382 26.25 -65.19 29.12
N THR A 383 24.94 -65.11 28.86
CA THR A 383 23.96 -65.98 29.52
C THR A 383 24.16 -67.44 29.10
N LEU A 384 24.43 -67.73 27.84
CA LEU A 384 24.73 -69.09 27.36
C LEU A 384 26.02 -69.64 27.98
N TYR A 385 27.10 -68.84 28.05
CA TYR A 385 28.33 -69.27 28.73
C TYR A 385 28.09 -69.55 30.21
N THR A 386 27.30 -68.72 30.89
CA THR A 386 26.98 -68.91 32.31
C THR A 386 26.18 -70.20 32.55
N ILE A 387 25.22 -70.52 31.67
CA ILE A 387 24.49 -71.79 31.71
C ILE A 387 25.43 -72.97 31.51
N GLN A 388 26.35 -72.88 30.56
CA GLN A 388 27.34 -73.94 30.29
C GLN A 388 28.26 -74.17 31.49
N GLN A 389 28.83 -73.10 32.04
CA GLN A 389 29.65 -73.16 33.26
C GLN A 389 28.89 -73.76 34.44
N GLN A 390 27.62 -73.41 34.63
CA GLN A 390 26.81 -73.96 35.71
C GLN A 390 26.55 -75.47 35.56
N LYS A 391 26.43 -75.98 34.33
CA LYS A 391 26.34 -77.43 34.06
C LYS A 391 27.65 -78.14 34.39
N GLU A 392 28.78 -77.61 33.93
CA GLU A 392 30.11 -78.16 34.23
C GLU A 392 30.38 -78.18 35.74
N ILE A 393 30.02 -77.13 36.48
CA ILE A 393 30.12 -77.08 37.94
C ILE A 393 29.26 -78.17 38.60
N GLN A 394 28.06 -78.44 38.08
CA GLN A 394 27.19 -79.51 38.62
C GLN A 394 27.78 -80.89 38.35
N GLU A 395 28.32 -81.12 37.16
CA GLU A 395 29.01 -82.36 36.78
C GLU A 395 30.23 -82.59 37.69
N LEU A 396 31.10 -81.58 37.83
CA LEU A 396 32.26 -81.63 38.72
C LEU A 396 31.86 -81.90 40.18
N LYS A 397 30.78 -81.28 40.68
CA LYS A 397 30.26 -81.54 42.03
C LYS A 397 29.73 -82.97 42.18
N SER A 398 29.07 -83.50 41.15
CA SER A 398 28.56 -84.88 41.14
C SER A 398 29.70 -85.88 41.18
N GLU A 399 30.71 -85.70 40.33
CA GLU A 399 31.93 -86.52 40.30
C GLU A 399 32.67 -86.47 41.64
N LEU A 400 32.83 -85.28 42.22
CA LEU A 400 33.49 -85.10 43.51
C LEU A 400 32.72 -85.77 44.67
N ASN A 401 31.39 -85.83 44.59
CA ASN A 401 30.57 -86.58 45.55
C ASN A 401 30.68 -88.09 45.35
N ASN A 402 30.89 -88.57 44.12
CA ASN A 402 31.08 -89.99 43.82
C ASN A 402 32.49 -90.47 44.20
N LEU A 403 33.53 -89.63 44.10
CA LEU A 403 34.91 -89.93 44.53
C LEU A 403 35.10 -89.93 46.06
N LYS A 404 34.16 -89.33 46.80
CA LYS A 404 34.15 -89.28 48.28
C LYS A 404 33.37 -90.42 48.93
N LYS A 405 32.69 -91.26 48.14
CA LYS A 405 32.10 -92.53 48.57
C LYS A 405 33.11 -93.65 48.35
#